data_AF-A0A7C2ZYS1-F1
#
_entry.id   AF-A0A7C2ZYS1-F1
#
_cell.length_a   1.000
_cell.length_b   1.000
_cell.length_c   1.000
_cell.angle_alpha   90.00
_cell.angle_beta   90.00
_cell.angle_gamma   90.00
#
_symmetry.space_group_name_H-M   'P 1'
#
loop_
_entity.id
_entity.type
_entity.pdbx_description
1 polymer ?
#
loop_
_entity_poly.entity_id
_entity_poly.type
_entity_poly.pdbx_seq_one_letter_code
_entity_poly.pdbx_strand_id
1 'polypeptide(L)'
;MSEGFPERLMTREEIERALELIRAGYRHEIEVRGSEGFVRAVGEALRLVDLAGYGDDVRAYIRAVVEVEGFSQLRPEEATVWVNSQAARNPVLLASLLVQKALQMRFYLEGRPFYGHICEIKTTQARYEFVRKLKEKCDDECVKRLCDEILME
;
A
#
# COMPACT_ATOMS: atom_id res chain seq x y z
N MET A 1 -10.85 27.14 -7.88
CA MET A 1 -9.67 26.25 -7.81
C MET A 1 -10.19 24.93 -7.28
N SER A 2 -10.08 23.83 -8.02
CA SER A 2 -10.49 22.53 -7.46
C SER A 2 -9.56 22.24 -6.28
N GLU A 3 -10.11 22.27 -5.08
CA GLU A 3 -9.32 22.04 -3.89
C GLU A 3 -8.82 20.57 -3.94
N GLY A 4 -7.51 20.36 -3.97
CA GLY A 4 -6.87 19.05 -4.21
C GLY A 4 -7.11 18.00 -3.13
N PHE A 5 -6.37 16.89 -3.14
CA PHE A 5 -6.49 15.91 -2.06
C PHE A 5 -6.12 16.56 -0.70
N PRO A 6 -6.93 16.41 0.38
CA PRO A 6 -6.69 17.08 1.66
C PRO A 6 -5.30 16.77 2.24
N GLU A 7 -4.59 17.79 2.75
CA GLU A 7 -3.24 17.57 3.32
C GLU A 7 -3.26 16.62 4.51
N ARG A 8 -4.32 16.70 5.33
CA ARG A 8 -4.57 15.80 6.46
C ARG A 8 -5.95 15.15 6.34
N LEU A 9 -6.10 14.03 7.04
CA LEU A 9 -7.32 13.23 7.07
C LEU A 9 -7.70 12.99 8.53
N MET A 10 -8.10 14.04 9.25
CA MET A 10 -8.43 13.98 10.68
C MET A 10 -9.90 14.27 10.95
N THR A 11 -10.51 15.08 10.09
CA THR A 11 -11.90 15.52 10.22
C THR A 11 -12.79 14.77 9.23
N ARG A 12 -14.09 14.75 9.53
CA ARG A 12 -15.10 14.16 8.66
C ARG A 12 -15.12 14.82 7.27
N GLU A 13 -15.03 16.14 7.22
CA GLU A 13 -15.05 16.93 5.98
C GLU A 13 -13.85 16.60 5.08
N GLU A 14 -12.65 16.48 5.65
CA GLU A 14 -11.46 16.03 4.93
C GLU A 14 -11.63 14.61 4.38
N ILE A 15 -12.13 13.68 5.19
CA ILE A 15 -12.33 12.28 4.78
C ILE A 15 -13.39 12.18 3.66
N GLU A 16 -14.51 12.87 3.79
CA GLU A 16 -15.58 12.89 2.78
C GLU A 16 -15.03 13.43 1.45
N ARG A 17 -14.28 14.54 1.48
CA ARG A 17 -13.67 15.11 0.28
C ARG A 17 -12.60 14.21 -0.34
N ALA A 18 -11.78 13.55 0.47
CA ALA A 18 -10.81 12.57 -0.02
C ALA A 18 -11.51 11.41 -0.75
N LEU A 19 -12.60 10.89 -0.17
CA LEU A 19 -13.40 9.84 -0.81
C LEU A 19 -14.06 10.30 -2.10
N GLU A 20 -14.59 11.53 -2.17
CA GLU A 20 -15.15 12.10 -3.39
C GLU A 20 -14.12 12.15 -4.52
N LEU A 21 -12.91 12.65 -4.23
CA LEU A 21 -11.80 12.70 -5.19
C LEU A 21 -11.40 11.29 -5.65
N ILE A 22 -11.25 10.34 -4.73
CA ILE A 22 -10.90 8.95 -5.07
C ILE A 22 -11.94 8.32 -5.99
N ARG A 23 -13.24 8.52 -5.70
CA ARG A 23 -14.35 8.04 -6.54
C ARG A 23 -14.39 8.72 -7.91
N ALA A 24 -13.98 9.97 -7.99
CA ALA A 24 -13.82 10.70 -9.25
C ALA A 24 -12.58 10.27 -10.05
N GLY A 25 -11.77 9.33 -9.54
CA GLY A 25 -10.61 8.76 -10.23
C GLY A 25 -9.27 9.37 -9.81
N TYR A 26 -9.21 10.14 -8.74
CA TYR A 26 -7.94 10.67 -8.23
C TYR A 26 -6.98 9.54 -7.85
N ARG A 27 -5.73 9.65 -8.29
CA ARG A 27 -4.62 8.73 -7.99
C ARG A 27 -3.39 9.56 -7.64
N HIS A 28 -2.75 9.24 -6.53
CA HIS A 28 -1.49 9.86 -6.13
C HIS A 28 -0.35 9.44 -7.05
N GLU A 29 0.53 10.39 -7.35
CA GLU A 29 1.92 10.08 -7.64
C GLU A 29 2.59 9.78 -6.29
N ILE A 30 2.91 8.51 -6.04
CA ILE A 30 3.41 8.09 -4.74
C ILE A 30 4.79 8.70 -4.51
N GLU A 31 4.89 9.53 -3.47
CA GLU A 31 6.15 10.09 -3.04
C GLU A 31 6.94 9.06 -2.23
N VAL A 32 8.24 8.90 -2.53
CA VAL A 32 9.10 7.97 -1.79
C VAL A 32 10.22 8.75 -1.11
N ARG A 33 10.31 8.63 0.22
CA ARG A 33 11.31 9.35 1.04
C ARG A 33 12.17 8.34 1.79
N GLY A 34 13.47 8.35 1.53
CA GLY A 34 14.43 7.45 2.17
C GLY A 34 15.76 7.45 1.45
N SER A 35 16.60 6.49 1.80
CA SER A 35 17.86 6.20 1.12
C SER A 35 17.63 5.81 -0.35
N GLU A 36 18.65 5.96 -1.18
CA GLU A 36 18.54 5.58 -2.60
C GLU A 36 18.20 4.09 -2.79
N GLY A 37 18.73 3.23 -1.91
CA GLY A 37 18.42 1.80 -1.93
C GLY A 37 16.95 1.53 -1.65
N PHE A 38 16.39 2.24 -0.66
CA PHE A 38 14.98 2.18 -0.35
C PHE A 38 14.10 2.70 -1.48
N VAL A 39 14.45 3.84 -2.09
CA VAL A 39 13.71 4.40 -3.23
C VAL A 39 13.63 3.40 -4.38
N ARG A 40 14.76 2.73 -4.71
CA ARG A 40 14.78 1.66 -5.72
C ARG A 40 13.89 0.47 -5.33
N ALA A 41 13.94 0.05 -4.06
CA ALA A 41 13.15 -1.08 -3.56
C ALA A 41 11.64 -0.80 -3.61
N VAL A 42 11.20 0.41 -3.22
CA VAL A 42 9.78 0.81 -3.33
C VAL A 42 9.37 0.91 -4.80
N GLY A 43 10.23 1.45 -5.66
CA GLY A 43 10.00 1.45 -7.11
C GLY A 43 9.74 0.05 -7.64
N GLU A 44 10.57 -0.93 -7.24
CA GLU A 44 10.37 -2.34 -7.60
C GLU A 44 9.03 -2.89 -7.12
N ALA A 45 8.72 -2.67 -5.85
CA ALA A 45 7.48 -3.13 -5.26
C ALA A 45 6.26 -2.55 -5.99
N LEU A 46 6.28 -1.26 -6.35
CA LEU A 46 5.20 -0.63 -7.11
C LEU A 46 5.04 -1.22 -8.51
N ARG A 47 6.14 -1.61 -9.19
CA ARG A 47 6.06 -2.33 -10.46
C ARG A 47 5.36 -3.68 -10.32
N LEU A 48 5.62 -4.42 -9.25
CA LEU A 48 4.95 -5.68 -8.96
C LEU A 48 3.46 -5.48 -8.64
N VAL A 49 3.14 -4.41 -7.90
CA VAL A 49 1.74 -3.99 -7.64
C VAL A 49 1.00 -3.71 -8.95
N ASP A 50 1.63 -2.97 -9.86
CA ASP A 50 1.07 -2.66 -11.19
C ASP A 50 0.86 -3.91 -12.03
N LEU A 51 1.85 -4.81 -12.07
CA LEU A 51 1.78 -6.08 -12.80
C LEU A 51 0.59 -6.94 -12.32
N ALA A 52 0.39 -7.02 -11.00
CA ALA A 52 -0.76 -7.73 -10.43
C ALA A 52 -2.10 -7.01 -10.72
N GLY A 53 -2.08 -5.73 -11.08
CA GLY A 53 -3.26 -4.91 -11.36
C GLY A 53 -3.89 -4.31 -10.10
N TYR A 54 -3.07 -4.00 -9.09
CA TYR A 54 -3.47 -3.32 -7.85
C TYR A 54 -2.96 -1.87 -7.80
N GLY A 55 -2.30 -1.39 -8.86
CA GLY A 55 -1.67 -0.07 -8.94
C GLY A 55 -2.61 1.08 -8.62
N ASP A 56 -3.79 1.08 -9.22
CA ASP A 56 -4.81 2.12 -9.01
C ASP A 56 -5.32 2.13 -7.57
N ASP A 57 -5.56 0.96 -6.96
CA ASP A 57 -6.00 0.88 -5.58
C ASP A 57 -4.92 1.42 -4.63
N VAL A 58 -3.65 1.05 -4.82
CA VAL A 58 -2.55 1.56 -3.99
C VAL A 58 -2.41 3.08 -4.16
N ARG A 59 -2.42 3.60 -5.40
CA ARG A 59 -2.33 5.03 -5.68
C ARG A 59 -3.57 5.82 -5.24
N ALA A 60 -4.73 5.19 -5.12
CA ALA A 60 -5.93 5.87 -4.61
C ALA A 60 -5.82 6.19 -3.12
N TYR A 61 -5.19 5.31 -2.34
CA TYR A 61 -5.22 5.39 -0.88
C TYR A 61 -3.87 5.74 -0.24
N ILE A 62 -2.75 5.54 -0.92
CA ILE A 62 -1.41 5.83 -0.40
C ILE A 62 -0.83 7.04 -1.15
N ARG A 63 -0.48 8.07 -0.39
CA ARG A 63 0.21 9.27 -0.87
C ARG A 63 1.72 9.09 -0.89
N ALA A 64 2.28 8.50 0.16
CA ALA A 64 3.73 8.43 0.33
C ALA A 64 4.17 7.14 1.01
N VAL A 65 5.43 6.76 0.74
CA VAL A 65 6.13 5.66 1.39
C VAL A 65 7.43 6.20 1.97
N VAL A 66 7.63 6.04 3.27
CA VAL A 66 8.73 6.66 4.02
C VAL A 66 9.56 5.59 4.72
N GLU A 67 10.88 5.64 4.52
CA GLU A 67 11.83 4.79 5.22
C GLU A 67 11.93 5.19 6.70
N VAL A 68 11.86 4.21 7.59
CA VAL A 68 12.05 4.40 9.03
C VAL A 68 12.90 3.27 9.63
N GLU A 69 13.57 3.55 10.74
CA GLU A 69 14.26 2.51 11.55
C GLU A 69 13.29 1.69 12.41
N GLY A 70 12.10 2.23 12.68
CA GLY A 70 11.06 1.62 13.51
C GLY A 70 10.18 0.61 12.76
N PHE A 71 8.99 0.34 13.31
CA PHE A 71 8.04 -0.59 12.71
C PHE A 71 7.39 -0.04 11.45
N SER A 72 7.17 -0.92 10.48
CA SER A 72 6.34 -0.61 9.32
C SER A 72 4.88 -0.39 9.75
N GLN A 73 4.30 0.75 9.39
CA GLN A 73 2.95 1.12 9.81
C GLN A 73 2.26 2.07 8.84
N LEU A 74 0.94 2.03 8.80
CA LEU A 74 0.14 3.07 8.14
C LEU A 74 0.04 4.30 9.06
N ARG A 75 0.14 5.48 8.47
CA ARG A 75 -0.11 6.79 9.07
C ARG A 75 -1.38 7.36 8.41
N PRO A 76 -2.58 7.10 8.95
CA PRO A 76 -3.82 7.42 8.27
C PRO A 76 -4.01 8.92 8.02
N GLU A 77 -3.63 9.74 9.00
CA GLU A 77 -3.74 11.20 8.94
C GLU A 77 -2.99 11.81 7.74
N GLU A 78 -1.96 11.12 7.23
CA GLU A 78 -1.08 11.58 6.16
C GLU A 78 -1.18 10.70 4.90
N ALA A 79 -2.07 9.70 4.89
CA ALA A 79 -2.14 8.66 3.86
C ALA A 79 -0.76 8.04 3.53
N THR A 80 0.09 7.86 4.54
CA THR A 80 1.51 7.53 4.36
C THR A 80 1.83 6.16 4.95
N VAL A 81 2.68 5.37 4.28
CA VAL A 81 3.18 4.10 4.81
C VAL A 81 4.61 4.28 5.27
N TRP A 82 4.86 4.08 6.55
CA TRP A 82 6.21 3.89 7.07
C TRP A 82 6.64 2.46 6.83
N VAL A 83 7.87 2.29 6.35
CA VAL A 83 8.44 0.99 6.02
C VAL A 83 9.82 0.88 6.65
N ASN A 84 9.99 -0.20 7.41
CA ASN A 84 11.29 -0.58 7.93
C ASN A 84 12.25 -1.00 6.81
N SER A 85 13.50 -0.54 6.88
CA SER A 85 14.54 -0.83 5.88
C SER A 85 14.76 -2.33 5.64
N GLN A 86 14.54 -3.20 6.64
CA GLN A 86 14.63 -4.66 6.48
C GLN A 86 13.48 -5.23 5.67
N ALA A 87 12.26 -4.73 5.87
CA ALA A 87 11.07 -5.17 5.12
C ALA A 87 11.20 -4.81 3.62
N ALA A 88 11.96 -3.76 3.30
CA ALA A 88 12.21 -3.35 1.92
C ALA A 88 13.17 -4.27 1.14
N ARG A 89 13.82 -5.24 1.79
CA ARG A 89 14.78 -6.15 1.13
C ARG A 89 14.11 -7.21 0.25
N ASN A 90 12.88 -7.60 0.58
CA ASN A 90 12.10 -8.54 -0.23
C ASN A 90 11.03 -7.75 -1.01
N PRO A 91 11.14 -7.66 -2.35
CA PRO A 91 10.24 -6.83 -3.15
C PRO A 91 8.80 -7.34 -3.16
N VAL A 92 8.57 -8.67 -3.08
CA VAL A 92 7.22 -9.24 -3.01
C VAL A 92 6.59 -8.96 -1.65
N LEU A 93 7.37 -9.10 -0.56
CA LEU A 93 6.90 -8.77 0.78
C LEU A 93 6.52 -7.29 0.86
N LEU A 94 7.37 -6.40 0.37
CA LEU A 94 7.10 -4.97 0.33
C LEU A 94 5.86 -4.64 -0.52
N ALA A 95 5.74 -5.20 -1.72
CA ALA A 95 4.57 -5.00 -2.57
C ALA A 95 3.27 -5.47 -1.89
N SER A 96 3.31 -6.63 -1.25
CA SER A 96 2.17 -7.19 -0.52
C SER A 96 1.77 -6.34 0.69
N LEU A 97 2.76 -5.76 1.38
CA LEU A 97 2.56 -4.81 2.48
C LEU A 97 1.88 -3.52 1.98
N LEU A 98 2.30 -2.97 0.83
CA LEU A 98 1.67 -1.77 0.27
C LEU A 98 0.20 -2.01 -0.08
N VAL A 99 -0.14 -3.16 -0.68
CA VAL A 99 -1.54 -3.53 -0.93
C VAL A 99 -2.32 -3.70 0.37
N GLN A 100 -1.72 -4.36 1.37
CA GLN A 100 -2.31 -4.52 2.69
C GLN A 100 -2.63 -3.16 3.33
N LYS A 101 -1.69 -2.21 3.30
CA LYS A 101 -1.84 -0.88 3.89
C LYS A 101 -2.79 0.02 3.10
N ALA A 102 -2.85 -0.11 1.78
CA ALA A 102 -3.86 0.57 0.97
C ALA A 102 -5.28 0.14 1.35
N LEU A 103 -5.51 -1.17 1.55
CA LEU A 103 -6.81 -1.66 2.00
C LEU A 103 -7.14 -1.19 3.42
N GLN A 104 -6.16 -1.19 4.33
CA GLN A 104 -6.33 -0.65 5.68
C GLN A 104 -6.70 0.83 5.64
N MET A 105 -6.07 1.61 4.75
CA MET A 105 -6.36 3.02 4.56
C MET A 105 -7.75 3.25 3.96
N ARG A 106 -8.20 2.40 3.04
CA ARG A 106 -9.58 2.40 2.57
C ARG A 106 -10.58 2.20 3.71
N PHE A 107 -10.32 1.25 4.62
CA PHE A 107 -11.21 1.04 5.78
C PHE A 107 -11.26 2.26 6.69
N TYR A 108 -10.12 2.92 6.91
CA TYR A 108 -10.06 4.15 7.68
C TYR A 108 -10.98 5.23 7.07
N LEU A 109 -10.84 5.51 5.77
CA LEU A 109 -11.67 6.52 5.10
C LEU A 109 -13.16 6.14 5.06
N GLU A 110 -13.47 4.86 4.85
CA GLU A 110 -14.87 4.37 4.81
C GLU A 110 -15.53 4.28 6.19
N GLY A 111 -14.84 4.65 7.28
CA GLY A 111 -15.37 4.52 8.65
C GLY A 111 -15.58 3.06 9.09
N ARG A 112 -14.87 2.12 8.46
CA ARG A 112 -14.90 0.68 8.79
C ARG A 112 -13.83 0.37 9.84
N PRO A 113 -13.92 -0.77 10.54
CA PRO A 113 -12.85 -1.21 11.44
C PRO A 113 -11.52 -1.32 10.69
N PHE A 114 -10.59 -0.40 10.97
CA PHE A 114 -9.25 -0.32 10.37
C PHE A 114 -8.14 -0.79 11.33
N TYR A 115 -8.52 -1.23 12.53
CA TYR A 115 -7.69 -1.88 13.52
C TYR A 115 -8.42 -3.09 14.12
N GLY A 116 -7.68 -3.98 14.79
CA GLY A 116 -8.21 -5.17 15.44
C GLY A 116 -8.45 -6.35 14.50
N HIS A 117 -8.89 -7.46 15.08
CA HIS A 117 -8.93 -8.78 14.44
C HIS A 117 -9.65 -8.81 13.07
N ILE A 118 -10.76 -8.09 12.91
CA ILE A 118 -11.49 -8.04 11.63
C ILE A 118 -10.65 -7.39 10.52
N CYS A 119 -9.95 -6.30 10.84
CA CYS A 119 -9.07 -5.63 9.88
C CYS A 119 -7.88 -6.52 9.54
N GLU A 120 -7.25 -7.12 10.55
CA GLU A 120 -6.10 -8.01 10.34
C GLU A 120 -6.44 -9.19 9.44
N ILE A 121 -7.56 -9.88 9.68
CA ILE A 121 -8.00 -11.01 8.84
C ILE A 121 -8.21 -10.55 7.39
N LYS A 122 -8.95 -9.45 7.17
CA LYS A 122 -9.27 -8.97 5.80
C LYS A 122 -8.04 -8.48 5.05
N THR A 123 -7.17 -7.74 5.73
CA THR A 123 -5.97 -7.19 5.09
C THR A 123 -4.93 -8.29 4.82
N THR A 124 -4.85 -9.30 5.69
CA THR A 124 -4.05 -10.51 5.46
C THR A 124 -4.59 -11.31 4.28
N GLN A 125 -5.91 -11.54 4.18
CA GLN A 125 -6.51 -12.20 3.02
C GLN A 125 -6.17 -11.49 1.71
N ALA A 126 -6.32 -10.16 1.68
CA ALA A 126 -5.95 -9.35 0.51
C ALA A 126 -4.45 -9.46 0.17
N ARG A 127 -3.56 -9.56 1.18
CA ARG A 127 -2.13 -9.81 0.99
C ARG A 127 -1.91 -11.13 0.22
N TYR A 128 -2.53 -12.23 0.67
CA TYR A 128 -2.39 -13.54 0.01
C TYR A 128 -3.03 -13.56 -1.39
N GLU A 129 -4.18 -12.91 -1.58
CA GLU A 129 -4.81 -12.78 -2.90
C GLU A 129 -3.90 -12.03 -3.90
N PHE A 130 -3.29 -10.92 -3.46
CA PHE A 130 -2.31 -10.19 -4.26
C PHE A 130 -1.13 -11.09 -4.66
N VAL A 131 -0.55 -11.83 -3.70
CA VAL A 131 0.63 -12.68 -3.95
C VAL A 131 0.29 -13.80 -4.95
N ARG A 132 -0.89 -14.43 -4.83
CA ARG A 132 -1.35 -15.44 -5.82
C ARG A 132 -1.47 -14.84 -7.22
N LYS A 133 -2.11 -13.67 -7.34
CA LYS A 133 -2.28 -12.99 -8.63
C LYS A 133 -0.96 -12.52 -9.23
N LEU A 134 -0.02 -12.05 -8.41
CA LEU A 134 1.32 -11.68 -8.85
C LEU A 134 2.05 -12.91 -9.41
N LYS A 135 2.03 -14.03 -8.68
CA LYS A 135 2.65 -15.28 -9.11
C LYS A 135 2.10 -15.77 -10.46
N GLU A 136 0.79 -15.66 -10.68
CA GLU A 136 0.13 -16.06 -11.92
C GLU A 136 0.52 -15.17 -13.12
N LYS A 137 0.76 -13.87 -12.88
CA LYS A 137 1.03 -12.88 -13.93
C LYS A 137 2.50 -12.61 -14.20
N CYS A 138 3.38 -12.95 -13.26
CA CYS A 138 4.80 -12.69 -13.40
C CYS A 138 5.49 -13.87 -14.07
N ASP A 139 6.36 -13.60 -15.04
CA ASP A 139 7.18 -14.64 -15.70
C ASP A 139 8.54 -14.84 -15.01
N ASP A 140 8.92 -13.94 -14.09
CA ASP A 140 10.20 -14.02 -13.38
C ASP A 140 10.15 -15.12 -12.31
N GLU A 141 10.95 -16.17 -12.52
CA GLU A 141 11.04 -17.32 -11.61
C GLU A 141 11.56 -16.96 -10.21
N CYS A 142 12.37 -15.89 -10.07
CA CYS A 142 12.78 -15.39 -8.77
C CYS A 142 11.58 -14.80 -8.01
N VAL A 143 10.78 -13.97 -8.68
CA VAL A 143 9.55 -13.38 -8.09
C VAL A 143 8.55 -14.48 -7.71
N LYS A 144 8.39 -15.52 -8.55
CA LYS A 144 7.51 -16.65 -8.22
C LYS A 144 7.96 -17.41 -6.97
N ARG A 145 9.27 -17.64 -6.80
CA ARG A 145 9.81 -18.29 -5.60
C ARG A 145 9.55 -17.46 -4.34
N LEU A 146 9.77 -16.15 -4.41
CA LEU A 146 9.45 -15.24 -3.30
C LEU A 146 7.94 -15.23 -2.99
N CYS A 147 7.09 -15.33 -4.01
CA CYS A 147 5.66 -15.51 -3.80
C CYS A 147 5.36 -16.81 -3.05
N ASP A 148 5.98 -17.93 -3.45
CA ASP A 148 5.80 -19.23 -2.78
C ASP A 148 6.24 -19.21 -1.32
N GLU A 149 7.39 -18.60 -1.02
CA GLU A 149 7.85 -18.41 0.36
C GLU A 149 6.80 -17.69 1.22
N ILE A 150 6.21 -16.60 0.70
CA ILE A 150 5.19 -15.81 1.41
C ILE A 150 3.86 -16.57 1.55
N LEU A 151 3.51 -17.44 0.59
CA LEU A 151 2.29 -18.24 0.63
C LEU A 151 2.38 -19.42 1.61
N MET A 152 3.60 -19.81 2.02
CA MET A 152 3.85 -20.90 2.98
C MET A 152 3.94 -20.42 4.43
N GLU A 153 4.09 -19.11 4.66
CA GLU A 153 3.94 -18.47 5.99
C GLU A 153 2.49 -18.55 6.50
#